data_AF-A0A7X5FPW7-F1
#
_entry.id   AF-A0A7X5FPW7-F1
#
_cell.length_a   1.000
_cell.length_b   1.000
_cell.length_c   1.000
_cell.angle_alpha   90.00
_cell.angle_beta   90.00
_cell.angle_gamma   90.00
#
_symmetry.space_group_name_H-M   'P 1'
#
loop_
_entity.id
_entity.type
_entity.pdbx_description
1 polymer ?
#
loop_
_entity_poly.entity_id
_entity_poly.type
_entity_poly.pdbx_seq_one_letter_code
_entity_poly.pdbx_strand_id
1 'polypeptide(L)'
;MMGQSFAFTDIENNWYKNSIKGLEKQEFINGFDNGEFLPEDKTTRAEILKIIMNTAGSEVYESGTQCFTDVSTDAWFNKYICAGVNQEITKGYEDGKFKPGGNVTVLETLAFAVRAFDIDLNYLGEGDTWFQKYQAYADQKNIIKKHAYTVNTLVSRGQAADIILKMQKVKAGQELDNKSDGCFDFKGMKSGEYTADIKGVTRKYLLYVPENVSADSQKGLIVAFHGRTNDNEMVRNYMKMGGGGYSRNGYQNDYIVAYPAGVGNGPYSWSQIESIEFFDAIITQISENLCVNRDAVFSVGHSLGSYMSNKTSCLRGDVIRGMVGVASNGYDGDCTGPVSSLITHLPGDPLSPYTAGERAYSLKSENNLCEPQTAPLEFGDLRGCQQKTSCSLGNTVIFCNAYDVYGGDQHSWPKSGADEMRDFFTNIEDYTK
;
A
#
# COMPACT_ATOMS: atom_id res chain seq x y z
N MET A 1 -25.89 -29.01 -8.82
CA MET A 1 -26.25 -27.67 -9.34
C MET A 1 -24.94 -26.92 -9.48
N MET A 2 -24.56 -26.50 -10.69
CA MET A 2 -23.42 -25.60 -10.86
C MET A 2 -23.82 -24.27 -10.21
N GLY A 3 -23.16 -23.90 -9.10
CA GLY A 3 -23.39 -22.60 -8.46
C GLY A 3 -22.99 -21.50 -9.45
N GLN A 4 -23.86 -20.51 -9.64
CA GLN A 4 -23.45 -19.29 -10.34
C GLN A 4 -22.28 -18.67 -9.57
N SER A 5 -21.14 -18.48 -10.23
CA SER A 5 -20.10 -17.57 -9.76
C SER A 5 -20.75 -16.19 -9.65
N PHE A 6 -20.95 -15.73 -8.42
CA PHE A 6 -21.31 -14.35 -8.18
C PHE A 6 -20.01 -13.55 -8.14
N ALA A 7 -19.74 -12.78 -9.19
CA ALA A 7 -18.67 -11.81 -9.15
C ALA A 7 -18.92 -10.84 -7.99
N PHE A 8 -17.94 -10.67 -7.10
CA PHE A 8 -18.08 -9.79 -5.93
C PHE A 8 -18.32 -8.34 -6.36
N THR A 9 -19.28 -7.68 -5.73
CA THR A 9 -19.74 -6.34 -6.14
C THR A 9 -18.79 -5.21 -5.73
N ASP A 10 -17.87 -5.48 -4.81
CA ASP A 10 -17.05 -4.50 -4.10
C ASP A 10 -15.54 -4.60 -4.42
N ILE A 11 -15.15 -5.41 -5.41
CA ILE A 11 -13.73 -5.61 -5.76
C ILE A 11 -13.30 -4.95 -7.07
N GLU A 12 -14.20 -4.33 -7.83
CA GLU A 12 -13.89 -3.93 -9.21
C GLU A 12 -12.76 -2.90 -9.30
N ASN A 13 -12.71 -1.97 -8.35
CA ASN A 13 -11.65 -0.96 -8.22
C ASN A 13 -10.60 -1.35 -7.16
N ASN A 14 -10.51 -2.63 -6.76
CA ASN A 14 -9.62 -3.06 -5.68
C ASN A 14 -8.27 -3.56 -6.21
N TRP A 15 -7.19 -3.19 -5.51
CA TRP A 15 -5.81 -3.58 -5.86
C TRP A 15 -5.61 -5.11 -5.94
N TYR A 16 -6.37 -5.86 -5.13
CA TYR A 16 -6.29 -7.31 -5.01
C TYR A 16 -7.33 -8.06 -5.86
N LYS A 17 -8.07 -7.36 -6.74
CA LYS A 17 -9.16 -7.94 -7.56
C LYS A 17 -8.79 -9.26 -8.22
N ASN A 18 -7.65 -9.32 -8.90
CA ASN A 18 -7.26 -10.51 -9.65
C ASN A 18 -6.90 -11.68 -8.75
N SER A 19 -6.29 -11.40 -7.59
CA SER A 19 -5.96 -12.45 -6.63
C SER A 19 -7.21 -13.03 -5.97
N ILE A 20 -8.16 -12.16 -5.65
CA ILE A 20 -9.49 -12.54 -5.15
C ILE A 20 -10.22 -13.40 -6.19
N LYS A 21 -10.38 -12.92 -7.43
CA LYS A 21 -11.01 -13.69 -8.52
C LYS A 21 -10.27 -15.02 -8.78
N GLY A 22 -8.94 -15.02 -8.66
CA GLY A 22 -8.11 -16.20 -8.83
C GLY A 22 -8.38 -17.30 -7.81
N LEU A 23 -8.59 -16.96 -6.54
CA LEU A 23 -8.94 -17.92 -5.48
C LEU A 23 -10.43 -18.28 -5.48
N GLU A 24 -11.32 -17.34 -5.84
CA GLU A 24 -12.77 -17.61 -5.97
C GLU A 24 -13.04 -18.63 -7.07
N LYS A 25 -12.39 -18.49 -8.24
CA LYS A 25 -12.48 -19.47 -9.33
C LYS A 25 -11.97 -20.86 -8.94
N GLN A 26 -11.10 -20.95 -7.94
CA GLN A 26 -10.59 -22.20 -7.38
C GLN A 26 -11.43 -22.72 -6.20
N GLU A 27 -12.51 -22.02 -5.86
CA GLU A 27 -13.44 -22.34 -4.76
C GLU A 27 -12.78 -22.31 -3.36
N PHE A 28 -11.63 -21.65 -3.21
CA PHE A 28 -10.91 -21.54 -1.93
C PHE A 28 -11.42 -20.41 -1.03
N ILE A 29 -12.03 -19.39 -1.63
CA ILE A 29 -12.65 -18.27 -0.92
C ILE A 29 -14.09 -18.09 -1.38
N ASN A 30 -14.89 -17.52 -0.49
CA ASN A 30 -16.28 -17.16 -0.75
C ASN A 30 -16.54 -15.75 -0.19
N GLY A 31 -17.52 -15.06 -0.79
CA GLY A 31 -18.05 -13.80 -0.27
C GLY A 31 -19.15 -14.03 0.75
N PHE A 32 -19.78 -12.93 1.14
CA PHE A 32 -20.95 -12.91 1.98
C PHE A 32 -22.23 -13.06 1.15
N ASP A 33 -23.34 -13.40 1.80
CA ASP A 33 -24.64 -13.63 1.14
C ASP A 33 -25.17 -12.40 0.38
N ASN A 34 -24.67 -11.21 0.70
CA ASN A 34 -25.00 -9.96 0.01
C ASN A 34 -24.21 -9.73 -1.29
N GLY A 35 -23.30 -10.64 -1.66
CA GLY A 35 -22.46 -10.53 -2.85
C GLY A 35 -21.15 -9.76 -2.67
N GLU A 36 -20.79 -9.38 -1.44
CA GLU A 36 -19.55 -8.66 -1.14
C GLU A 36 -18.44 -9.61 -0.69
N PHE A 37 -17.18 -9.20 -0.89
CA PHE A 37 -16.01 -9.89 -0.34
C PHE A 37 -15.38 -9.17 0.85
N LEU A 38 -15.58 -7.85 0.96
CA LEU A 38 -14.97 -6.94 1.93
C LEU A 38 -13.43 -7.00 1.91
N PRO A 39 -12.77 -6.65 0.78
CA PRO A 39 -11.32 -6.82 0.62
C PRO A 39 -10.48 -6.01 1.61
N GLU A 40 -11.03 -4.90 2.13
CA GLU A 40 -10.33 -4.00 3.05
C GLU A 40 -10.48 -4.41 4.53
N ASP A 41 -11.46 -5.26 4.84
CA ASP A 41 -11.73 -5.71 6.20
C ASP A 41 -10.62 -6.62 6.72
N LYS A 42 -10.35 -6.54 8.03
CA LYS A 42 -9.44 -7.45 8.70
C LYS A 42 -10.05 -8.84 8.79
N THR A 43 -9.20 -9.85 8.81
CA THR A 43 -9.58 -11.26 8.80
C THR A 43 -9.03 -11.97 10.03
N THR A 44 -9.73 -13.02 10.46
CA THR A 44 -9.35 -13.75 11.66
C THR A 44 -8.29 -14.82 11.38
N ARG A 45 -7.58 -15.23 12.44
CA ARG A 45 -6.60 -16.34 12.39
C ARG A 45 -7.22 -17.65 11.92
N ALA A 46 -8.43 -17.97 12.37
CA ALA A 46 -9.11 -19.20 11.98
C ALA A 46 -9.51 -19.21 10.50
N GLU A 47 -10.02 -18.08 9.99
CA GLU A 47 -10.41 -17.94 8.58
C GLU A 47 -9.20 -18.08 7.66
N ILE A 48 -8.11 -17.39 7.97
CA ILE A 48 -6.89 -17.44 7.13
C ILE A 48 -6.22 -18.81 7.17
N LEU A 49 -6.16 -19.47 8.33
CA LEU A 49 -5.63 -20.82 8.41
C LEU A 49 -6.43 -21.78 7.52
N LYS A 50 -7.77 -21.71 7.56
CA LYS A 50 -8.64 -22.52 6.69
C LYS A 50 -8.34 -22.29 5.20
N ILE A 51 -8.27 -21.02 4.76
CA ILE A 51 -8.05 -20.70 3.34
C ILE A 51 -6.67 -21.19 2.89
N ILE A 52 -5.63 -20.96 3.70
CA ILE A 52 -4.26 -21.42 3.43
C ILE A 52 -4.21 -22.94 3.29
N MET A 53 -4.75 -23.67 4.27
CA MET A 53 -4.69 -25.14 4.30
C MET A 53 -5.45 -25.74 3.12
N ASN A 54 -6.63 -25.22 2.79
CA ASN A 54 -7.40 -25.67 1.64
C ASN A 54 -6.65 -25.41 0.32
N THR A 55 -6.06 -24.22 0.17
CA THR A 55 -5.31 -23.84 -1.04
C THR A 55 -4.04 -24.69 -1.21
N ALA A 56 -3.39 -25.05 -0.11
CA ALA A 56 -2.22 -25.90 -0.09
C ALA A 56 -2.54 -27.40 -0.26
N GLY A 57 -3.82 -27.79 -0.21
CA GLY A 57 -4.24 -29.18 -0.26
C GLY A 57 -3.87 -29.98 1.01
N SER A 58 -3.75 -29.29 2.16
CA SER A 58 -3.44 -29.93 3.43
C SER A 58 -4.56 -30.90 3.85
N GLU A 59 -4.19 -31.99 4.51
CA GLU A 59 -5.17 -32.94 5.03
C GLU A 59 -5.91 -32.33 6.22
N VAL A 60 -7.25 -32.27 6.15
CA VAL A 60 -8.11 -31.77 7.22
C VAL A 60 -9.08 -32.87 7.62
N TYR A 61 -9.03 -33.28 8.89
CA TYR A 61 -9.89 -34.31 9.46
C TYR A 61 -10.58 -33.78 10.71
N GLU A 62 -11.77 -34.34 11.01
CA GLU A 62 -12.46 -34.05 12.26
C GLU A 62 -11.61 -34.61 13.42
N SER A 63 -11.17 -33.72 14.32
CA SER A 63 -10.25 -34.09 15.40
C SER A 63 -10.99 -34.75 16.57
N GLY A 64 -12.22 -34.30 16.86
CA GLY A 64 -12.98 -34.69 18.06
C GLY A 64 -12.31 -34.31 19.38
N THR A 65 -11.18 -33.59 19.33
CA THR A 65 -10.36 -33.19 20.46
C THR A 65 -10.23 -31.68 20.54
N GLN A 66 -10.02 -31.20 21.76
CA GLN A 66 -9.79 -29.79 22.02
C GLN A 66 -8.28 -29.52 22.04
N CYS A 67 -7.73 -29.02 20.93
CA CYS A 67 -6.30 -28.72 20.81
C CYS A 67 -5.87 -27.42 21.53
N PHE A 68 -6.81 -26.51 21.82
CA PHE A 68 -6.57 -25.30 22.61
C PHE A 68 -7.75 -25.00 23.53
N THR A 69 -7.47 -24.32 24.65
CA THR A 69 -8.48 -23.99 25.67
C THR A 69 -9.61 -23.10 25.15
N ASP A 70 -9.37 -22.31 24.10
CA ASP A 70 -10.34 -21.41 23.47
C ASP A 70 -10.90 -21.94 22.14
N VAL A 71 -10.68 -23.22 21.82
CA VAL A 71 -11.18 -23.87 20.60
C VAL A 71 -12.15 -24.98 20.97
N SER A 72 -13.45 -24.67 21.01
CA SER A 72 -14.51 -25.67 21.22
C SER A 72 -14.43 -26.79 20.17
N THR A 73 -14.75 -28.02 20.56
CA THR A 73 -14.81 -29.18 19.65
C THR A 73 -15.89 -29.04 18.58
N ASP A 74 -16.95 -28.29 18.88
CA ASP A 74 -18.08 -28.08 17.96
C ASP A 74 -17.87 -26.86 17.03
N ALA A 75 -16.78 -26.12 17.20
CA ALA A 75 -16.50 -24.96 16.37
C ALA A 75 -16.05 -25.39 14.96
N TRP A 76 -16.57 -24.73 13.92
CA TRP A 76 -16.25 -25.04 12.51
C TRP A 76 -14.75 -25.03 12.21
N PHE A 77 -13.99 -24.22 12.95
CA PHE A 77 -12.54 -24.06 12.80
C PHE A 77 -11.72 -25.11 13.57
N ASN A 78 -12.34 -25.90 14.48
CA ASN A 78 -11.62 -26.87 15.31
C ASN A 78 -10.77 -27.81 14.46
N LYS A 79 -11.37 -28.42 13.43
CA LYS A 79 -10.67 -29.34 12.53
C LYS A 79 -9.48 -28.73 11.82
N TYR A 80 -9.58 -27.48 11.38
CA TYR A 80 -8.48 -26.79 10.69
C TYR A 80 -7.35 -26.48 11.67
N ILE A 81 -7.70 -25.96 12.85
CA ILE A 81 -6.70 -25.61 13.86
C ILE A 81 -5.97 -26.85 14.36
N CYS A 82 -6.69 -27.91 14.73
CA CYS A 82 -6.08 -29.11 15.28
C CYS A 82 -5.27 -29.88 14.21
N ALA A 83 -5.77 -29.98 12.97
CA ALA A 83 -4.99 -30.53 11.86
C ALA A 83 -3.73 -29.69 11.57
N GLY A 84 -3.84 -28.36 11.62
CA GLY A 84 -2.72 -27.46 11.41
C GLY A 84 -1.66 -27.53 12.51
N VAL A 85 -2.05 -27.81 13.75
CA VAL A 85 -1.09 -28.10 14.85
C VAL A 85 -0.36 -29.41 14.59
N ASN A 86 -1.09 -30.48 14.23
CA ASN A 86 -0.52 -31.80 13.97
C ASN A 86 0.44 -31.81 12.76
N GLN A 87 0.20 -30.93 11.78
CA GLN A 87 1.06 -30.72 10.62
C GLN A 87 2.12 -29.63 10.84
N GLU A 88 2.25 -29.09 12.05
CA GLU A 88 3.16 -28.01 12.42
C GLU A 88 3.01 -26.70 11.62
N ILE A 89 1.88 -26.52 10.92
CA ILE A 89 1.55 -25.32 10.14
C ILE A 89 1.32 -24.12 11.07
N THR A 90 0.64 -24.35 12.19
CA THR A 90 0.32 -23.32 13.16
C THR A 90 0.70 -23.71 14.57
N LYS A 91 0.85 -22.70 15.43
CA LYS A 91 1.09 -22.84 16.87
C LYS A 91 0.14 -21.90 17.62
N GLY A 92 -0.13 -22.22 18.88
CA GLY A 92 -0.81 -21.31 19.81
C GLY A 92 0.14 -20.23 20.35
N TYR A 93 -0.43 -19.28 21.07
CA TYR A 93 0.31 -18.30 21.84
C TYR A 93 0.81 -18.89 23.17
N GLU A 94 1.72 -18.18 23.84
CA GLU A 94 2.31 -18.59 25.13
C GLU A 94 1.25 -18.76 26.23
N ASP A 95 0.10 -18.10 26.11
CA ASP A 95 -1.04 -18.22 27.02
C ASP A 95 -1.87 -19.50 26.84
N GLY A 96 -1.44 -20.41 25.95
CA GLY A 96 -2.10 -21.69 25.69
C GLY A 96 -3.38 -21.58 24.84
N LYS A 97 -3.57 -20.44 24.16
CA LYS A 97 -4.73 -20.17 23.30
C LYS A 97 -4.33 -20.06 21.82
N PHE A 98 -5.30 -20.28 20.94
CA PHE A 98 -5.13 -20.03 19.51
C PHE A 98 -5.60 -18.64 19.07
N LYS A 99 -6.61 -18.09 19.76
CA LYS A 99 -7.32 -16.84 19.45
C LYS A 99 -8.00 -16.88 18.06
N PRO A 100 -8.93 -17.83 17.82
CA PRO A 100 -9.49 -18.08 16.49
C PRO A 100 -10.20 -16.87 15.88
N GLY A 101 -10.89 -16.07 16.69
CA GLY A 101 -11.55 -14.83 16.27
C GLY A 101 -10.68 -13.57 16.34
N GLY A 102 -9.41 -13.70 16.73
CA GLY A 102 -8.47 -12.58 16.74
C GLY A 102 -7.99 -12.26 15.31
N ASN A 103 -7.79 -10.98 15.02
CA ASN A 103 -7.21 -10.56 13.75
C ASN A 103 -5.79 -11.12 13.61
N VAL A 104 -5.44 -11.57 12.41
CA VAL A 104 -4.14 -12.15 12.09
C VAL A 104 -3.22 -11.11 11.47
N THR A 105 -1.92 -11.20 11.76
CA THR A 105 -0.93 -10.31 11.13
C THR A 105 -0.47 -10.83 9.76
N VAL A 106 0.13 -9.94 8.96
CA VAL A 106 0.80 -10.30 7.71
C VAL A 106 1.87 -11.37 7.95
N LEU A 107 2.69 -11.22 8.99
CA LEU A 107 3.78 -12.16 9.29
C LEU A 107 3.27 -13.53 9.75
N GLU A 108 2.18 -13.58 10.51
CA GLU A 108 1.52 -14.83 10.86
C GLU A 108 0.95 -15.53 9.62
N THR A 109 0.34 -14.76 8.71
CA THR A 109 -0.19 -15.25 7.42
C THR A 109 0.93 -15.85 6.57
N LEU A 110 2.08 -15.18 6.44
CA LEU A 110 3.25 -15.70 5.73
C LEU A 110 3.77 -16.98 6.37
N ALA A 111 3.86 -17.04 7.70
CA ALA A 111 4.35 -18.22 8.40
C ALA A 111 3.42 -19.43 8.21
N PHE A 112 2.11 -19.24 8.28
CA PHE A 112 1.13 -20.29 7.98
C PHE A 112 1.26 -20.76 6.54
N ALA A 113 1.34 -19.84 5.59
CA ALA A 113 1.43 -20.18 4.17
C ALA A 113 2.73 -20.95 3.85
N VAL A 114 3.89 -20.48 4.32
CA VAL A 114 5.17 -21.16 4.07
C VAL A 114 5.14 -22.61 4.55
N ARG A 115 4.59 -22.85 5.74
CA ARG A 115 4.51 -24.20 6.31
C ARG A 115 3.49 -25.07 5.60
N ALA A 116 2.30 -24.52 5.31
CA ALA A 116 1.24 -25.28 4.63
C ALA A 116 1.63 -25.69 3.20
N PHE A 117 2.31 -24.81 2.46
CA PHE A 117 2.84 -25.12 1.13
C PHE A 117 4.14 -25.93 1.17
N ASP A 118 4.61 -26.36 2.35
CA ASP A 118 5.84 -27.14 2.52
C ASP A 118 7.04 -26.51 1.80
N ILE A 119 7.31 -25.24 2.12
CA ILE A 119 8.43 -24.49 1.55
C ILE A 119 9.61 -24.60 2.51
N ASP A 120 10.69 -25.24 2.06
CA ASP A 120 11.94 -25.36 2.80
C ASP A 120 12.66 -24.01 2.87
N LEU A 121 12.87 -23.51 4.09
CA LEU A 121 13.59 -22.26 4.37
C LEU A 121 14.95 -22.48 5.06
N ASN A 122 15.44 -23.73 5.16
CA ASN A 122 16.69 -24.04 5.87
C ASN A 122 17.91 -23.31 5.30
N TYR A 123 17.86 -22.91 4.02
CA TYR A 123 18.92 -22.16 3.35
C TYR A 123 19.04 -20.70 3.80
N LEU A 124 18.03 -20.14 4.48
CA LEU A 124 18.03 -18.75 4.97
C LEU A 124 18.66 -18.59 6.36
N GLY A 125 19.01 -19.70 7.03
CA GLY A 125 19.51 -19.70 8.41
C GLY A 125 18.42 -19.40 9.45
N GLU A 126 18.78 -19.48 10.73
CA GLU A 126 17.92 -19.02 11.82
C GLU A 126 18.08 -17.51 11.98
N GLY A 127 16.99 -16.77 11.77
CA GLY A 127 16.96 -15.34 12.10
C GLY A 127 16.90 -15.11 13.61
N ASP A 128 17.25 -13.91 14.05
CA ASP A 128 17.17 -13.43 15.42
C ASP A 128 15.72 -13.44 15.98
N THR A 129 14.72 -13.41 15.09
CA THR A 129 13.31 -13.47 15.47
C THR A 129 12.53 -14.51 14.66
N TRP A 130 11.40 -14.96 15.22
CA TRP A 130 10.59 -16.05 14.63
C TRP A 130 10.10 -15.77 13.21
N PHE A 131 9.97 -14.49 12.82
CA PHE A 131 9.37 -14.08 11.57
C PHE A 131 10.37 -13.75 10.45
N GLN A 132 11.64 -13.50 10.78
CA GLN A 132 12.63 -12.98 9.83
C GLN A 132 12.81 -13.86 8.60
N LYS A 133 12.84 -15.19 8.76
CA LYS A 133 12.97 -16.11 7.61
C LYS A 133 11.76 -16.06 6.66
N TYR A 134 10.55 -15.86 7.20
CA TYR A 134 9.33 -15.75 6.40
C TYR A 134 9.31 -14.43 5.62
N GLN A 135 9.78 -13.36 6.25
CA GLN A 135 9.97 -12.07 5.58
C GLN A 135 11.04 -12.15 4.48
N ALA A 136 12.22 -12.69 4.78
CA ALA A 136 13.30 -12.83 3.80
C ALA A 136 12.86 -13.66 2.59
N TYR A 137 12.08 -14.73 2.82
CA TYR A 137 11.47 -15.51 1.73
C TYR A 137 10.45 -14.70 0.93
N ALA A 138 9.54 -13.99 1.60
CA ALA A 138 8.55 -13.15 0.96
C ALA A 138 9.18 -12.08 0.07
N ASP A 139 10.26 -11.47 0.55
CA ASP A 139 11.05 -10.46 -0.15
C ASP A 139 11.77 -11.07 -1.36
N GLN A 140 12.46 -12.21 -1.18
CA GLN A 140 13.17 -12.91 -2.27
C GLN A 140 12.22 -13.32 -3.41
N LYS A 141 10.95 -13.60 -3.09
CA LYS A 141 9.95 -14.10 -4.03
C LYS A 141 8.94 -13.06 -4.48
N ASN A 142 9.06 -11.78 -4.08
CA ASN A 142 8.10 -10.72 -4.39
C ASN A 142 6.64 -11.06 -3.97
N ILE A 143 6.46 -11.78 -2.86
CA ILE A 143 5.13 -12.17 -2.39
C ILE A 143 4.37 -10.94 -1.86
N ILE A 144 5.02 -10.20 -0.97
CA ILE A 144 4.53 -8.94 -0.41
C ILE A 144 5.71 -7.99 -0.25
N LYS A 145 5.46 -6.70 -0.38
CA LYS A 145 6.50 -5.66 -0.32
C LYS A 145 7.08 -5.57 1.09
N LYS A 146 8.41 -5.71 1.22
CA LYS A 146 9.15 -5.63 2.50
C LYS A 146 8.77 -4.44 3.37
N HIS A 147 8.54 -3.29 2.73
CA HIS A 147 8.34 -1.98 3.35
C HIS A 147 6.88 -1.67 3.67
N ALA A 148 5.95 -2.58 3.40
CA ALA A 148 4.51 -2.31 3.42
C ALA A 148 3.76 -2.85 4.66
N TYR A 149 4.48 -3.50 5.58
CA TYR A 149 3.92 -4.06 6.80
C TYR A 149 4.94 -3.95 7.94
N THR A 150 4.52 -4.24 9.16
CA THR A 150 5.35 -4.37 10.37
C THR A 150 4.99 -5.68 11.08
N VAL A 151 5.64 -5.95 12.21
CA VAL A 151 5.27 -7.07 13.09
C VAL A 151 3.84 -7.03 13.59
N ASN A 152 3.22 -5.85 13.63
CA ASN A 152 1.87 -5.63 14.14
C ASN A 152 0.83 -5.40 13.04
N THR A 153 1.25 -5.39 11.76
CA THR A 153 0.32 -5.08 10.67
C THR A 153 -0.69 -6.21 10.49
N LEU A 154 -1.96 -5.88 10.75
CA LEU A 154 -3.09 -6.77 10.53
C LEU A 154 -3.39 -6.90 9.04
N VAL A 155 -3.51 -8.14 8.57
CA VAL A 155 -3.78 -8.42 7.16
C VAL A 155 -5.26 -8.15 6.84
N SER A 156 -5.54 -7.56 5.68
CA SER A 156 -6.91 -7.49 5.15
C SER A 156 -7.27 -8.75 4.38
N ARG A 157 -8.56 -8.99 4.12
CA ARG A 157 -9.04 -10.14 3.34
C ARG A 157 -8.46 -10.14 1.92
N GLY A 158 -8.38 -8.99 1.27
CA GLY A 158 -7.78 -8.82 -0.07
C GLY A 158 -6.27 -9.10 -0.06
N GLN A 159 -5.55 -8.53 0.90
CA GLN A 159 -4.10 -8.75 1.03
C GLN A 159 -3.77 -10.22 1.35
N ALA A 160 -4.59 -10.87 2.18
CA ALA A 160 -4.44 -12.30 2.46
C ALA A 160 -4.67 -13.15 1.20
N ALA A 161 -5.70 -12.84 0.40
CA ALA A 161 -5.93 -13.51 -0.88
C ALA A 161 -4.74 -13.36 -1.83
N ASP A 162 -4.13 -12.17 -1.90
CA ASP A 162 -2.93 -11.93 -2.70
C ASP A 162 -1.74 -12.75 -2.24
N ILE A 163 -1.43 -12.74 -0.94
CA ILE A 163 -0.35 -13.54 -0.36
C ILE A 163 -0.57 -15.02 -0.68
N ILE A 164 -1.76 -15.55 -0.45
CA ILE A 164 -2.06 -16.98 -0.61
C ILE A 164 -1.94 -17.41 -2.09
N LEU A 165 -2.50 -16.63 -3.02
CA LEU A 165 -2.39 -16.94 -4.44
C LEU A 165 -0.94 -16.86 -4.92
N LYS A 166 -0.19 -15.86 -4.48
CA LYS A 166 1.24 -15.71 -4.82
C LYS A 166 2.09 -16.86 -4.27
N MET A 167 1.81 -17.31 -3.05
CA MET A 167 2.45 -18.49 -2.46
C MET A 167 2.19 -19.74 -3.30
N GLN A 168 0.94 -19.95 -3.72
CA GLN A 168 0.56 -21.06 -4.60
C GLN A 168 1.33 -21.00 -5.93
N LYS A 169 1.42 -19.81 -6.57
CA LYS A 169 2.15 -19.60 -7.82
C LYS A 169 3.65 -19.89 -7.68
N VAL A 170 4.28 -19.39 -6.62
CA VAL A 170 5.72 -19.63 -6.35
C VAL A 170 5.97 -21.11 -6.09
N LYS A 171 5.11 -21.81 -5.34
CA LYS A 171 5.21 -23.26 -5.15
C LYS A 171 5.08 -24.03 -6.46
N ALA A 172 4.28 -23.54 -7.40
CA ALA A 172 4.16 -24.07 -8.76
C ALA A 172 5.34 -23.70 -9.69
N GLY A 173 6.40 -23.05 -9.18
CA GLY A 173 7.59 -22.67 -9.93
C GLY A 173 7.45 -21.39 -10.76
N GLN A 174 6.38 -20.61 -10.56
CA GLN A 174 6.21 -19.34 -11.25
C GLN A 174 7.02 -18.24 -10.57
N GLU A 175 7.76 -17.47 -11.36
CA GLU A 175 8.33 -16.21 -10.89
C GLU A 175 7.23 -15.16 -10.78
N LEU A 176 7.29 -14.36 -9.71
CA LEU A 176 6.38 -13.23 -9.53
C LEU A 176 7.07 -11.95 -9.99
N ASP A 177 6.43 -11.23 -10.89
CA ASP A 177 6.75 -9.85 -11.17
C ASP A 177 5.74 -8.91 -10.49
N ASN A 178 6.20 -7.73 -10.09
CA ASN A 178 5.34 -6.68 -9.55
C ASN A 178 4.85 -5.77 -10.69
N LYS A 179 4.46 -6.38 -11.82
CA LYS A 179 3.87 -5.68 -12.95
C LYS A 179 2.36 -5.54 -12.77
N SER A 180 1.82 -4.49 -13.34
CA SER A 180 0.37 -4.35 -13.50
C SER A 180 -0.14 -5.14 -14.71
N ASP A 181 -1.45 -5.34 -14.78
CA ASP A 181 -2.08 -6.09 -15.86
C ASP A 181 -1.83 -5.47 -17.24
N GLY A 182 -1.71 -4.14 -17.32
CA GLY A 182 -1.37 -3.40 -18.53
C GLY A 182 0.05 -3.69 -19.06
N CYS A 183 0.91 -4.39 -18.33
CA CYS A 183 2.16 -4.94 -18.88
C CYS A 183 1.93 -6.20 -19.73
N PHE A 184 0.83 -6.92 -19.52
CA PHE A 184 0.48 -8.15 -20.24
C PHE A 184 -0.61 -7.93 -21.29
N ASP A 185 -1.57 -7.04 -21.00
CA ASP A 185 -2.64 -6.61 -21.91
C ASP A 185 -2.58 -5.08 -22.09
N PHE A 186 -1.58 -4.62 -22.84
CA PHE A 186 -1.34 -3.19 -23.03
C PHE A 186 -2.39 -2.56 -23.95
N LYS A 187 -3.36 -1.89 -23.34
CA LYS A 187 -4.40 -1.12 -24.07
C LYS A 187 -3.94 0.29 -24.43
N GLY A 188 -3.01 0.83 -23.65
CA GLY A 188 -2.50 2.18 -23.79
C GLY A 188 -3.47 3.22 -23.21
N MET A 189 -2.89 4.26 -22.62
CA MET A 189 -3.56 5.51 -22.29
C MET A 189 -2.64 6.66 -22.72
N LYS A 190 -3.22 7.79 -23.11
CA LYS A 190 -2.47 9.00 -23.46
C LYS A 190 -2.70 10.09 -22.42
N SER A 191 -1.83 11.09 -22.37
CA SER A 191 -2.08 12.29 -21.59
C SER A 191 -3.43 12.92 -21.97
N GLY A 192 -4.27 13.25 -20.99
CA GLY A 192 -5.64 13.71 -21.23
C GLY A 192 -6.52 13.72 -19.98
N GLU A 193 -7.81 14.02 -20.16
CA GLU A 193 -8.82 13.90 -19.11
C GLU A 193 -9.47 12.51 -19.18
N TYR A 194 -9.68 11.90 -18.02
CA TYR A 194 -10.35 10.61 -17.86
C TYR A 194 -11.37 10.67 -16.73
N THR A 195 -12.27 9.68 -16.73
CA THR A 195 -13.27 9.48 -15.68
C THR A 195 -13.11 8.13 -15.03
N ALA A 196 -13.44 8.07 -13.74
CA ALA A 196 -13.65 6.82 -13.01
C ALA A 196 -15.00 6.87 -12.29
N ASP A 197 -15.72 5.75 -12.30
CA ASP A 197 -17.02 5.62 -11.64
C ASP A 197 -16.86 4.98 -10.26
N ILE A 198 -17.35 5.69 -9.24
CA ILE A 198 -17.27 5.29 -7.83
C ILE A 198 -18.70 5.14 -7.31
N LYS A 199 -19.17 3.90 -7.19
CA LYS A 199 -20.52 3.58 -6.67
C LYS A 199 -21.63 4.40 -7.36
N GLY A 200 -21.53 4.55 -8.68
CA GLY A 200 -22.48 5.30 -9.50
C GLY A 200 -22.22 6.81 -9.60
N VAL A 201 -21.14 7.31 -9.00
CA VAL A 201 -20.70 8.70 -9.12
C VAL A 201 -19.49 8.79 -10.05
N THR A 202 -19.66 9.45 -11.18
CA THR A 202 -18.56 9.72 -12.12
C THR A 202 -17.69 10.85 -11.60
N ARG A 203 -16.38 10.58 -11.47
CA ARG A 203 -15.36 11.54 -11.03
C ARG A 203 -14.30 11.68 -12.11
N LYS A 204 -13.66 12.86 -12.19
CA LYS A 204 -12.70 13.22 -13.25
C LYS A 204 -11.27 13.33 -12.70
N TYR A 205 -10.29 12.94 -13.51
CA TYR A 205 -8.89 13.18 -13.24
C TYR A 205 -8.13 13.50 -14.54
N LEU A 206 -7.04 14.26 -14.41
CA LEU A 206 -6.11 14.46 -15.53
C LEU A 206 -4.99 13.42 -15.44
N LEU A 207 -4.56 12.93 -16.59
CA LEU A 207 -3.46 12.00 -16.71
C LEU A 207 -2.34 12.64 -17.51
N TYR A 208 -1.12 12.50 -17.01
CA TYR A 208 0.11 12.67 -17.75
C TYR A 208 0.73 11.29 -17.95
N VAL A 209 0.97 10.94 -19.22
CA VAL A 209 1.70 9.74 -19.63
C VAL A 209 2.96 10.21 -20.37
N PRO A 210 4.17 9.80 -19.92
CA PRO A 210 5.41 10.08 -20.64
C PRO A 210 5.37 9.60 -22.09
N GLU A 211 6.24 10.16 -22.92
CA GLU A 211 6.45 9.63 -24.27
C GLU A 211 7.04 8.21 -24.19
N ASN A 212 6.73 7.36 -25.17
CA ASN A 212 7.28 6.00 -25.31
C ASN A 212 6.91 4.98 -24.20
N VAL A 213 5.78 5.18 -23.51
CA VAL A 213 5.23 4.11 -22.64
C VAL A 213 4.73 2.94 -23.51
N SER A 214 5.16 1.73 -23.15
CA SER A 214 4.80 0.47 -23.81
C SER A 214 4.62 -0.65 -22.80
N ALA A 215 4.21 -1.83 -23.25
CA ALA A 215 4.10 -3.05 -22.43
C ALA A 215 5.42 -3.44 -21.74
N ASP A 216 6.57 -3.10 -22.34
CA ASP A 216 7.90 -3.46 -21.85
C ASP A 216 8.55 -2.35 -21.01
N SER A 217 7.93 -1.17 -20.95
CA SER A 217 8.44 -0.01 -20.21
C SER A 217 7.66 0.19 -18.92
N GLN A 218 8.08 -0.50 -17.85
CA GLN A 218 7.52 -0.29 -16.52
C GLN A 218 7.78 1.15 -16.04
N LYS A 219 6.71 1.88 -15.72
CA LYS A 219 6.79 3.23 -15.16
C LYS A 219 6.26 3.26 -13.73
N GLY A 220 6.83 4.14 -12.89
CA GLY A 220 6.21 4.49 -11.61
C GLY A 220 4.96 5.33 -11.82
N LEU A 221 4.07 5.34 -10.83
CA LEU A 221 2.82 6.10 -10.81
C LEU A 221 2.80 7.07 -9.64
N ILE A 222 2.54 8.34 -9.90
CA ILE A 222 2.33 9.38 -8.88
C ILE A 222 0.87 9.83 -8.93
N VAL A 223 0.21 9.89 -7.78
CA VAL A 223 -1.09 10.58 -7.64
C VAL A 223 -0.89 11.90 -6.91
N ALA A 224 -1.20 13.01 -7.59
CA ALA A 224 -0.93 14.36 -7.14
C ALA A 224 -2.23 15.11 -6.78
N PHE A 225 -2.42 15.41 -5.50
CA PHE A 225 -3.65 15.98 -4.95
C PHE A 225 -3.57 17.51 -4.80
N HIS A 226 -4.60 18.22 -5.28
CA HIS A 226 -4.73 19.66 -5.14
C HIS A 226 -5.25 20.10 -3.75
N GLY A 227 -5.00 21.36 -3.41
CA GLY A 227 -5.50 22.01 -2.21
C GLY A 227 -6.97 22.45 -2.30
N ARG A 228 -7.42 23.22 -1.31
CA ARG A 228 -8.84 23.62 -1.17
C ARG A 228 -9.34 24.56 -2.26
N THR A 229 -8.50 25.43 -2.79
CA THR A 229 -8.91 26.53 -3.70
C THR A 229 -8.46 26.33 -5.15
N ASN A 230 -7.62 25.34 -5.39
CA ASN A 230 -7.08 25.04 -6.72
C ASN A 230 -7.74 23.77 -7.22
N ASP A 231 -8.08 23.71 -8.50
CA ASP A 231 -8.51 22.47 -9.15
C ASP A 231 -7.30 21.61 -9.57
N ASN A 232 -7.60 20.50 -10.22
CA ASN A 232 -6.61 19.56 -10.73
C ASN A 232 -5.80 20.10 -11.94
N GLU A 233 -6.29 21.09 -12.68
CA GLU A 233 -5.50 21.75 -13.73
C GLU A 233 -4.47 22.71 -13.13
N MET A 234 -4.89 23.53 -12.17
CA MET A 234 -4.02 24.46 -11.45
C MET A 234 -2.90 23.70 -10.72
N VAL A 235 -3.22 22.63 -10.00
CA VAL A 235 -2.20 21.82 -9.33
C VAL A 235 -1.20 21.18 -10.29
N ARG A 236 -1.68 20.69 -11.44
CA ARG A 236 -0.82 20.15 -12.49
C ARG A 236 0.17 21.21 -12.98
N ASN A 237 -0.30 22.44 -13.18
CA ASN A 237 0.49 23.55 -13.69
C ASN A 237 1.57 24.04 -12.72
N TYR A 238 1.28 24.13 -11.42
CA TYR A 238 2.26 24.61 -10.44
C TYR A 238 3.13 23.50 -9.84
N MET A 239 2.61 22.29 -9.62
CA MET A 239 3.42 21.18 -9.10
C MET A 239 4.36 20.62 -10.16
N LYS A 240 3.95 20.60 -11.43
CA LYS A 240 4.74 20.10 -12.57
C LYS A 240 5.33 18.70 -12.37
N MET A 241 4.58 17.83 -11.68
CA MET A 241 4.99 16.45 -11.44
C MET A 241 5.15 15.66 -12.75
N GLY A 242 4.30 15.93 -13.77
CA GLY A 242 4.44 15.43 -15.13
C GLY A 242 5.33 16.34 -15.98
N GLY A 243 6.48 15.84 -16.39
CA GLY A 243 7.44 16.55 -17.25
C GLY A 243 8.87 16.09 -16.99
N GLY A 244 9.66 15.97 -18.07
CA GLY A 244 11.07 15.57 -18.03
C GLY A 244 11.96 16.65 -17.41
N GLY A 245 11.93 16.75 -16.08
CA GLY A 245 13.07 17.28 -15.33
C GLY A 245 14.13 16.19 -15.21
N TYR A 246 15.40 16.56 -15.30
CA TYR A 246 16.49 15.65 -14.96
C TYR A 246 16.48 15.43 -13.45
N SER A 247 16.51 14.17 -12.98
CA SER A 247 16.99 13.90 -11.62
C SER A 247 18.35 14.58 -11.44
N ARG A 248 18.73 14.94 -10.20
CA ARG A 248 20.08 15.41 -9.85
C ARG A 248 21.19 14.49 -10.41
N ASN A 249 20.87 13.23 -10.69
CA ASN A 249 21.76 12.20 -11.24
C ASN A 249 21.61 11.97 -12.77
N GLY A 250 20.85 12.79 -13.50
CA GLY A 250 20.76 12.73 -14.97
C GLY A 250 19.78 11.68 -15.54
N TYR A 251 19.01 11.00 -14.69
CA TYR A 251 17.98 10.03 -15.13
C TYR A 251 16.69 10.73 -15.57
N GLN A 252 16.08 10.23 -16.66
CA GLN A 252 14.72 10.59 -17.05
C GLN A 252 13.73 10.01 -16.02
N ASN A 253 13.23 10.87 -15.13
CA ASN A 253 12.21 10.53 -14.14
C ASN A 253 10.81 10.53 -14.77
N ASP A 254 10.57 9.59 -15.69
CA ASP A 254 9.32 9.47 -16.42
C ASP A 254 8.27 8.70 -15.60
N TYR A 255 7.61 9.41 -14.69
CA TYR A 255 6.44 8.89 -13.98
C TYR A 255 5.17 9.09 -14.80
N ILE A 256 4.27 8.11 -14.74
CA ILE A 256 2.85 8.36 -15.03
C ILE A 256 2.32 9.20 -13.86
N VAL A 257 1.56 10.26 -14.15
CA VAL A 257 1.03 11.13 -13.09
C VAL A 257 -0.46 11.35 -13.26
N ALA A 258 -1.24 11.01 -12.23
CA ALA A 258 -2.65 11.30 -12.15
C ALA A 258 -2.90 12.53 -11.25
N TYR A 259 -3.82 13.40 -11.68
CA TYR A 259 -4.26 14.58 -10.94
C TYR A 259 -5.78 14.50 -10.72
N PRO A 260 -6.22 13.89 -9.61
CA PRO A 260 -7.64 13.71 -9.31
C PRO A 260 -8.32 15.05 -9.02
N ALA A 261 -9.55 15.25 -9.51
CA ALA A 261 -10.38 16.39 -9.12
C ALA A 261 -11.13 16.09 -7.81
N GLY A 262 -11.02 17.00 -6.85
CA GLY A 262 -11.73 16.97 -5.57
C GLY A 262 -13.22 17.27 -5.74
N VAL A 263 -14.01 17.02 -4.69
CA VAL A 263 -15.46 17.25 -4.74
C VAL A 263 -15.76 18.73 -4.56
N GLY A 264 -16.71 19.24 -5.34
CA GLY A 264 -17.17 20.63 -5.31
C GLY A 264 -16.72 21.43 -6.54
N ASN A 265 -17.23 22.65 -6.67
CA ASN A 265 -16.80 23.61 -7.70
C ASN A 265 -15.98 24.75 -7.04
N GLY A 266 -15.09 24.36 -6.11
CA GLY A 266 -14.43 25.28 -5.18
C GLY A 266 -15.38 25.81 -4.08
N PRO A 267 -14.92 25.97 -2.82
CA PRO A 267 -13.79 25.27 -2.22
C PRO A 267 -13.97 23.75 -2.32
N TYR A 268 -12.89 23.04 -2.63
CA TYR A 268 -12.88 21.59 -2.80
C TYR A 268 -12.80 20.84 -1.47
N SER A 269 -13.28 19.60 -1.47
CA SER A 269 -13.17 18.67 -0.34
C SER A 269 -12.55 17.32 -0.74
N TRP A 270 -11.75 16.79 0.20
CA TRP A 270 -11.19 15.43 0.22
C TRP A 270 -11.66 14.62 1.44
N SER A 271 -12.64 15.11 2.20
CA SER A 271 -12.98 14.51 3.50
C SER A 271 -13.70 13.16 3.38
N GLN A 272 -14.44 12.96 2.30
CA GLN A 272 -15.34 11.81 2.12
C GLN A 272 -14.59 10.50 1.83
N ILE A 273 -15.18 9.35 2.21
CA ILE A 273 -14.59 8.02 2.04
C ILE A 273 -14.41 7.66 0.55
N GLU A 274 -15.31 8.17 -0.28
CA GLU A 274 -15.32 8.08 -1.74
C GLU A 274 -14.05 8.68 -2.37
N SER A 275 -13.31 9.53 -1.64
CA SER A 275 -12.01 10.04 -2.11
C SER A 275 -10.93 8.95 -2.13
N ILE A 276 -11.00 7.99 -1.20
CA ILE A 276 -10.08 6.84 -1.16
C ILE A 276 -10.47 5.85 -2.26
N GLU A 277 -11.77 5.57 -2.40
CA GLU A 277 -12.26 4.72 -3.50
C GLU A 277 -11.93 5.32 -4.88
N PHE A 278 -11.95 6.66 -4.99
CA PHE A 278 -11.53 7.33 -6.22
C PHE A 278 -10.04 7.18 -6.49
N PHE A 279 -9.18 7.24 -5.47
CA PHE A 279 -7.77 6.90 -5.62
C PHE A 279 -7.61 5.46 -6.12
N ASP A 280 -8.30 4.51 -5.50
CA ASP A 280 -8.24 3.08 -5.86
C ASP A 280 -8.68 2.83 -7.30
N ALA A 281 -9.75 3.48 -7.75
CA ALA A 281 -10.23 3.39 -9.12
C ALA A 281 -9.25 3.97 -10.13
N ILE A 282 -8.60 5.11 -9.82
CA ILE A 282 -7.59 5.72 -10.69
C ILE A 282 -6.40 4.78 -10.86
N ILE A 283 -5.82 4.29 -9.75
CA ILE A 283 -4.65 3.42 -9.85
C ILE A 283 -5.00 2.09 -10.52
N THR A 284 -6.21 1.58 -10.34
CA THR A 284 -6.71 0.36 -10.98
C THR A 284 -6.85 0.57 -12.48
N GLN A 285 -7.60 1.60 -12.90
CA GLN A 285 -7.79 1.92 -14.31
C GLN A 285 -6.46 2.15 -15.03
N ILE A 286 -5.53 2.89 -14.42
CA ILE A 286 -4.20 3.10 -15.01
C ILE A 286 -3.43 1.77 -15.09
N SER A 287 -3.42 0.98 -14.02
CA SER A 287 -2.71 -0.31 -13.95
C SER A 287 -3.24 -1.34 -14.94
N GLU A 288 -4.53 -1.29 -15.28
CA GLU A 288 -5.15 -2.18 -16.27
C GLU A 288 -4.84 -1.82 -17.72
N ASN A 289 -4.43 -0.57 -17.98
CA ASN A 289 -4.25 -0.07 -19.35
C ASN A 289 -2.80 0.30 -19.68
N LEU A 290 -1.96 0.55 -18.68
CA LEU A 290 -0.55 0.88 -18.81
C LEU A 290 0.33 -0.07 -17.99
N CYS A 291 1.58 -0.24 -18.41
CA CYS A 291 2.56 -1.03 -17.66
C CYS A 291 3.14 -0.24 -16.48
N VAL A 292 2.56 -0.44 -15.30
CA VAL A 292 2.94 0.20 -14.04
C VAL A 292 3.82 -0.74 -13.23
N ASN A 293 4.92 -0.21 -12.71
CA ASN A 293 5.65 -0.87 -11.63
C ASN A 293 4.86 -0.72 -10.33
N ARG A 294 4.28 -1.81 -9.84
CA ARG A 294 3.44 -1.83 -8.65
C ARG A 294 4.22 -1.55 -7.36
N ASP A 295 5.55 -1.63 -7.36
CA ASP A 295 6.42 -1.21 -6.26
C ASP A 295 6.73 0.30 -6.26
N ALA A 296 6.32 1.01 -7.30
CA ALA A 296 6.64 2.41 -7.53
C ALA A 296 5.35 3.24 -7.65
N VAL A 297 4.41 3.04 -6.72
CA VAL A 297 3.20 3.86 -6.58
C VAL A 297 3.39 4.88 -5.46
N PHE A 298 3.19 6.15 -5.76
CA PHE A 298 3.49 7.27 -4.87
C PHE A 298 2.32 8.24 -4.78
N SER A 299 2.30 9.03 -3.71
CA SER A 299 1.34 10.12 -3.54
C SER A 299 2.02 11.43 -3.17
N VAL A 300 1.49 12.54 -3.66
CA VAL A 300 2.00 13.88 -3.35
C VAL A 300 0.85 14.86 -3.21
N GLY A 301 0.99 15.85 -2.34
CA GLY A 301 -0.04 16.86 -2.18
C GLY A 301 0.45 18.16 -1.56
N HIS A 302 -0.33 19.22 -1.80
CA HIS A 302 -0.14 20.55 -1.21
C HIS A 302 -1.39 20.98 -0.46
N SER A 303 -1.25 21.57 0.73
CA SER A 303 -2.37 22.07 1.52
C SER A 303 -3.39 20.97 1.83
N LEU A 304 -4.69 21.14 1.54
CA LEU A 304 -5.68 20.06 1.69
C LEU A 304 -5.32 18.78 0.90
N GLY A 305 -4.58 18.90 -0.20
CA GLY A 305 -4.05 17.75 -0.95
C GLY A 305 -2.93 17.02 -0.20
N SER A 306 -2.13 17.72 0.61
CA SER A 306 -1.12 17.09 1.48
C SER A 306 -1.77 16.27 2.59
N TYR A 307 -2.90 16.74 3.14
CA TYR A 307 -3.73 15.93 4.03
C TYR A 307 -4.26 14.68 3.31
N MET A 308 -4.74 14.81 2.07
CA MET A 308 -5.20 13.66 1.27
C MET A 308 -4.07 12.66 0.97
N SER A 309 -2.86 13.13 0.67
CA SER A 309 -1.65 12.31 0.52
C SER A 309 -1.33 11.55 1.82
N ASN A 310 -1.40 12.23 2.98
CA ASN A 310 -1.25 11.60 4.30
C ASN A 310 -2.31 10.53 4.59
N LYS A 311 -3.58 10.84 4.33
CA LYS A 311 -4.71 9.92 4.54
C LYS A 311 -4.60 8.69 3.64
N THR A 312 -4.36 8.88 2.35
CA THR A 312 -4.28 7.78 1.39
C THR A 312 -3.08 6.89 1.69
N SER A 313 -1.90 7.45 1.95
CA SER A 313 -0.72 6.65 2.32
C SER A 313 -0.86 5.93 3.66
N CYS A 314 -1.71 6.40 4.58
CA CYS A 314 -2.05 5.65 5.79
C CYS A 314 -2.97 4.46 5.47
N LEU A 315 -4.06 4.69 4.72
CA LEU A 315 -5.08 3.68 4.42
C LEU A 315 -4.68 2.69 3.31
N ARG A 316 -3.63 3.01 2.55
CA ARG A 316 -3.10 2.23 1.43
C ARG A 316 -1.58 2.05 1.54
N GLY A 317 -1.05 1.88 2.76
CA GLY A 317 0.38 1.65 2.98
C GLY A 317 0.89 0.34 2.37
N ASP A 318 -0.03 -0.58 2.11
CA ASP A 318 0.16 -1.81 1.34
C ASP A 318 0.36 -1.58 -0.18
N VAL A 319 -0.10 -0.43 -0.69
CA VAL A 319 -0.01 -0.05 -2.12
C VAL A 319 1.07 1.01 -2.35
N ILE A 320 1.10 2.05 -1.51
CA ILE A 320 1.94 3.24 -1.69
C ILE A 320 3.34 3.00 -1.13
N ARG A 321 4.37 3.09 -1.98
CA ARG A 321 5.78 2.98 -1.57
C ARG A 321 6.29 4.21 -0.84
N GLY A 322 5.82 5.39 -1.24
CA GLY A 322 6.28 6.65 -0.68
C GLY A 322 5.29 7.79 -0.86
N MET A 323 5.34 8.76 0.05
CA MET A 323 4.46 9.92 0.02
C MET A 323 5.24 11.22 0.25
N VAL A 324 4.71 12.30 -0.32
CA VAL A 324 5.14 13.66 -0.04
C VAL A 324 3.95 14.48 0.45
N GLY A 325 4.16 15.28 1.50
CA GLY A 325 3.20 16.27 1.98
C GLY A 325 3.82 17.66 2.13
N VAL A 326 3.20 18.66 1.48
CA VAL A 326 3.60 20.08 1.59
C VAL A 326 2.52 20.89 2.32
N ALA A 327 2.91 21.61 3.37
CA ALA A 327 2.11 22.66 4.01
C ALA A 327 0.75 22.18 4.55
N SER A 328 0.70 21.07 5.30
CA SER A 328 -0.56 20.55 5.87
C SER A 328 -0.36 19.54 6.99
N ASN A 329 -1.47 19.05 7.54
CA ASN A 329 -1.52 18.13 8.67
C ASN A 329 -1.45 16.65 8.25
N GLY A 330 -1.13 15.80 9.21
CA GLY A 330 -1.20 14.34 9.09
C GLY A 330 -2.62 13.78 9.23
N TYR A 331 -2.72 12.46 9.13
CA TYR A 331 -3.93 11.69 9.36
C TYR A 331 -3.66 10.65 10.45
N ASP A 332 -4.54 10.57 11.44
CA ASP A 332 -4.39 9.80 12.69
C ASP A 332 -5.36 8.62 12.78
N GLY A 333 -5.90 8.16 11.65
CA GLY A 333 -6.69 6.94 11.58
C GLY A 333 -5.83 5.66 11.58
N ASP A 334 -6.50 4.51 11.58
CA ASP A 334 -5.84 3.20 11.59
C ASP A 334 -5.16 2.92 10.25
N CYS A 335 -3.83 2.99 10.22
CA CYS A 335 -3.06 2.76 9.00
C CYS A 335 -2.89 1.28 8.67
N THR A 336 -2.90 0.95 7.38
CA THR A 336 -2.71 -0.41 6.89
C THR A 336 -1.25 -0.82 6.82
N GLY A 337 -0.31 0.13 6.80
CA GLY A 337 1.11 -0.14 6.79
C GLY A 337 2.00 1.11 6.87
N PRO A 338 3.31 0.93 7.08
CA PRO A 338 4.29 2.00 7.04
C PRO A 338 4.52 2.50 5.60
N VAL A 339 4.91 3.76 5.46
CA VAL A 339 5.19 4.39 4.16
C VAL A 339 6.31 5.42 4.32
N SER A 340 7.35 5.31 3.48
CA SER A 340 8.40 6.32 3.38
C SER A 340 7.81 7.70 3.09
N SER A 341 8.17 8.70 3.89
CA SER A 341 7.49 9.99 3.89
C SER A 341 8.47 11.17 3.86
N LEU A 342 8.27 12.10 2.93
CA LEU A 342 8.91 13.42 2.93
C LEU A 342 7.85 14.48 3.23
N ILE A 343 8.04 15.20 4.33
CA ILE A 343 7.12 16.23 4.78
C ILE A 343 7.86 17.56 4.75
N THR A 344 7.21 18.59 4.25
CA THR A 344 7.79 19.92 4.27
C THR A 344 6.78 21.01 4.60
N HIS A 345 7.20 21.93 5.47
CA HIS A 345 6.33 22.97 6.03
C HIS A 345 7.14 24.20 6.40
N LEU A 346 6.72 25.40 5.97
CA LEU A 346 7.43 26.63 6.32
C LEU A 346 6.94 27.18 7.68
N PRO A 347 7.85 27.60 8.59
CA PRO A 347 7.48 28.12 9.90
C PRO A 347 6.49 29.29 9.92
N GLY A 348 6.47 30.14 8.88
CA GLY A 348 5.56 31.29 8.80
C GLY A 348 4.43 31.11 7.78
N ASP A 349 4.07 29.86 7.45
CA ASP A 349 2.87 29.56 6.67
C ASP A 349 1.61 30.20 7.32
N PRO A 350 0.92 31.14 6.64
CA PRO A 350 -0.20 31.87 7.22
C PRO A 350 -1.53 31.10 7.21
N LEU A 351 -1.63 29.98 6.49
CA LEU A 351 -2.88 29.23 6.28
C LEU A 351 -2.89 27.88 7.00
N SER A 352 -1.74 27.22 7.10
CA SER A 352 -1.58 26.00 7.88
C SER A 352 -0.47 26.20 8.91
N PRO A 353 -0.76 26.09 10.22
CA PRO A 353 0.27 26.29 11.24
C PRO A 353 1.39 25.27 11.09
N TYR A 354 2.63 25.68 11.38
CA TYR A 354 3.81 24.80 11.30
C TYR A 354 3.68 23.51 12.12
N THR A 355 2.98 23.58 13.26
CA THR A 355 2.68 22.42 14.11
C THR A 355 1.85 21.34 13.40
N ALA A 356 1.15 21.67 12.32
CA ALA A 356 0.46 20.69 11.48
C ALA A 356 1.46 19.80 10.74
N GLY A 357 2.53 20.39 10.19
CA GLY A 357 3.63 19.64 9.57
C GLY A 357 4.38 18.80 10.59
N GLU A 358 4.65 19.33 11.78
CA GLU A 358 5.25 18.57 12.88
C GLU A 358 4.38 17.37 13.29
N ARG A 359 3.06 17.56 13.38
CA ARG A 359 2.11 16.47 13.64
C ARG A 359 2.13 15.42 12.53
N ALA A 360 2.16 15.82 11.26
CA ALA A 360 2.31 14.88 10.15
C ALA A 360 3.59 14.04 10.28
N TYR A 361 4.70 14.69 10.65
CA TYR A 361 5.98 14.04 10.85
C TYR A 361 5.97 13.05 12.01
N SER A 362 5.37 13.41 13.14
CA SER A 362 5.20 12.51 14.28
C SER A 362 4.36 11.29 13.92
N LEU A 363 3.18 11.48 13.32
CA LEU A 363 2.30 10.37 12.92
C LEU A 363 2.97 9.44 11.90
N LYS A 364 3.72 10.00 10.93
CA LYS A 364 4.49 9.16 10.00
C LYS A 364 5.65 8.43 10.68
N SER A 365 6.32 9.06 11.63
CA SER A 365 7.37 8.41 12.41
C SER A 365 6.84 7.23 13.23
N GLU A 366 5.68 7.40 13.87
CA GLU A 366 5.01 6.35 14.65
C GLU A 366 4.56 5.19 13.76
N ASN A 367 3.88 5.49 12.66
CA ASN A 367 3.42 4.46 11.70
C ASN A 367 4.57 3.67 11.08
N ASN A 368 5.74 4.29 10.92
CA ASN A 368 6.95 3.66 10.42
C ASN A 368 7.81 3.01 11.52
N LEU A 369 7.36 3.00 12.78
CA LEU A 369 8.11 2.51 13.95
C LEU A 369 9.53 3.09 13.99
N CYS A 370 9.65 4.40 13.75
CA CYS A 370 10.93 5.08 13.76
C CYS A 370 11.44 5.32 15.17
N GLU A 371 12.74 5.16 15.35
CA GLU A 371 13.42 5.57 16.56
C GLU A 371 13.36 7.11 16.73
N PRO A 372 13.43 7.64 17.97
CA PRO A 372 13.28 9.07 18.20
C PRO A 372 14.42 9.90 17.60
N GLN A 373 15.62 9.32 17.42
CA GLN A 373 16.82 10.01 16.96
C GLN A 373 16.68 10.49 15.51
N THR A 374 17.27 11.66 15.26
CA THR A 374 17.28 12.33 13.96
C THR A 374 18.70 12.72 13.58
N ALA A 375 18.99 12.70 12.28
CA ALA A 375 20.20 13.27 11.71
C ALA A 375 19.85 14.42 10.74
N PRO A 376 20.66 15.49 10.68
CA PRO A 376 20.58 16.47 9.60
C PRO A 376 20.74 15.77 8.24
N LEU A 377 20.00 16.24 7.24
CA LEU A 377 20.05 15.75 5.88
C LEU A 377 20.14 16.95 4.93
N GLU A 378 21.09 16.94 4.01
CA GLU A 378 21.08 17.85 2.87
C GLU A 378 20.14 17.25 1.82
N PHE A 379 19.01 17.91 1.56
CA PHE A 379 17.98 17.43 0.61
C PHE A 379 17.79 18.45 -0.49
N GLY A 380 18.82 18.59 -1.28
CA GLY A 380 18.80 19.48 -2.40
C GLY A 380 18.47 20.93 -2.07
N ASP A 381 17.44 21.48 -2.70
CA ASP A 381 16.99 22.86 -2.47
C ASP A 381 16.04 22.96 -1.26
N LEU A 382 15.60 21.81 -0.72
CA LEU A 382 14.95 21.77 0.58
C LEU A 382 16.02 21.84 1.67
N ARG A 383 15.82 22.76 2.62
CA ARG A 383 16.76 23.13 3.68
C ARG A 383 16.16 22.83 5.04
N GLY A 384 17.05 22.75 6.03
CA GLY A 384 16.70 22.43 7.41
C GLY A 384 16.06 21.06 7.53
N CYS A 385 16.47 20.12 6.67
CA CYS A 385 15.91 18.79 6.66
C CYS A 385 16.50 17.93 7.77
N GLN A 386 15.64 17.16 8.42
CA GLN A 386 15.97 16.16 9.42
C GLN A 386 15.36 14.84 9.01
N GLN A 387 16.15 13.79 9.16
CA GLN A 387 15.76 12.42 8.82
C GLN A 387 15.78 11.56 10.09
N LYS A 388 14.77 10.68 10.25
CA LYS A 388 14.83 9.61 11.25
C LYS A 388 15.98 8.66 10.96
N THR A 389 16.82 8.39 11.97
CA THR A 389 18.03 7.58 11.76
C THR A 389 17.76 6.10 11.56
N SER A 390 16.60 5.62 12.01
CA SER A 390 16.15 4.24 11.81
C SER A 390 14.62 4.20 11.84
N CYS A 391 14.04 3.44 10.93
CA CYS A 391 12.63 3.13 10.84
C CYS A 391 12.46 1.67 10.41
N SER A 392 11.27 1.10 10.64
CA SER A 392 10.99 -0.28 10.26
C SER A 392 11.16 -0.52 8.76
N LEU A 393 11.82 -1.63 8.44
CA LEU A 393 11.72 -2.33 7.16
C LEU A 393 12.10 -1.51 5.93
N GLY A 394 13.17 -0.72 6.04
CA GLY A 394 13.67 0.08 4.92
C GLY A 394 12.69 1.18 4.52
N ASN A 395 12.03 1.78 5.50
CA ASN A 395 11.32 3.04 5.32
C ASN A 395 12.14 4.21 5.85
N THR A 396 11.77 5.42 5.42
CA THR A 396 12.41 6.66 5.84
C THR A 396 11.36 7.73 6.12
N VAL A 397 11.63 8.59 7.10
CA VAL A 397 10.76 9.75 7.37
C VAL A 397 11.63 10.99 7.48
N ILE A 398 11.40 11.94 6.58
CA ILE A 398 12.16 13.19 6.43
C ILE A 398 11.22 14.37 6.66
N PHE A 399 11.70 15.36 7.39
CA PHE A 399 11.02 16.64 7.58
C PHE A 399 11.92 17.81 7.19
N CYS A 400 11.46 18.69 6.31
CA CYS A 400 12.19 19.87 5.85
C CYS A 400 11.40 21.16 6.14
N ASN A 401 12.06 22.18 6.71
CA ASN A 401 11.37 23.40 7.17
C ASN A 401 11.73 24.69 6.42
N ALA A 402 12.53 24.60 5.36
CA ALA A 402 12.87 25.78 4.55
C ALA A 402 13.02 25.41 3.07
N TYR A 403 12.51 26.25 2.19
CA TYR A 403 12.65 26.13 0.74
C TYR A 403 12.28 27.46 0.07
N ASP A 404 12.72 27.65 -1.17
CA ASP A 404 12.33 28.83 -1.94
C ASP A 404 10.93 28.63 -2.55
N VAL A 405 10.03 29.59 -2.33
CA VAL A 405 8.62 29.53 -2.78
C VAL A 405 8.40 30.21 -4.13
N TYR A 406 7.46 29.71 -4.92
CA TYR A 406 6.92 30.47 -6.06
C TYR A 406 6.15 31.69 -5.55
N GLY A 407 6.50 32.90 -6.00
CA GLY A 407 5.68 34.11 -5.78
C GLY A 407 5.78 34.77 -4.39
N GLY A 408 6.58 34.24 -3.46
CA GLY A 408 6.88 34.87 -2.17
C GLY A 408 5.89 34.58 -1.02
N ASP A 409 4.81 33.82 -1.27
CA ASP A 409 3.87 33.38 -0.23
C ASP A 409 4.36 32.08 0.43
N GLN A 410 4.34 32.04 1.77
CA GLN A 410 4.83 30.90 2.56
C GLN A 410 3.85 29.71 2.58
N HIS A 411 2.61 29.85 2.12
CA HIS A 411 1.71 28.71 1.84
C HIS A 411 1.75 28.31 0.36
N SER A 412 2.95 28.03 -0.15
CA SER A 412 3.16 27.75 -1.58
C SER A 412 3.98 26.50 -1.82
N TRP A 413 3.84 25.98 -3.05
CA TRP A 413 4.67 24.90 -3.56
C TRP A 413 6.15 25.33 -3.66
N PRO A 414 7.11 24.46 -3.28
CA PRO A 414 8.54 24.72 -3.46
C PRO A 414 8.90 24.91 -4.93
N LYS A 415 9.81 25.86 -5.22
CA LYS A 415 10.19 26.19 -6.60
C LYS A 415 10.75 25.01 -7.40
N SER A 416 11.58 24.21 -6.73
CA SER A 416 12.20 22.96 -7.20
C SER A 416 11.40 21.71 -6.78
N GLY A 417 10.19 21.88 -6.24
CA GLY A 417 9.43 20.79 -5.62
C GLY A 417 9.06 19.64 -6.56
N ALA A 418 9.03 19.86 -7.88
CA ALA A 418 8.81 18.74 -8.81
C ALA A 418 10.02 17.79 -8.83
N ASP A 419 11.23 18.35 -8.91
CA ASP A 419 12.47 17.60 -9.06
C ASP A 419 12.84 16.90 -7.75
N GLU A 420 12.81 17.62 -6.63
CA GLU A 420 13.17 17.07 -5.32
C GLU A 420 12.24 15.92 -4.89
N MET A 421 10.94 16.03 -5.22
CA MET A 421 9.95 15.03 -4.81
C MET A 421 10.04 13.77 -5.68
N ARG A 422 10.34 13.93 -6.99
CA ARG A 422 10.66 12.77 -7.83
C ARG A 422 11.97 12.13 -7.41
N ASP A 423 12.98 12.92 -7.05
CA ASP A 423 14.26 12.40 -6.56
C ASP A 423 14.09 11.60 -5.27
N PHE A 424 13.26 12.10 -4.34
CA PHE A 424 12.85 11.34 -3.16
C PHE A 424 12.27 9.97 -3.55
N PHE A 425 11.31 9.92 -4.47
CA PHE A 425 10.66 8.67 -4.88
C PHE A 425 11.60 7.71 -5.60
N THR A 426 12.50 8.21 -6.45
CA THR A 426 13.51 7.39 -7.14
C THR A 426 14.51 6.79 -6.15
N ASN A 427 14.93 7.56 -5.15
CA ASN A 427 16.07 7.23 -4.29
C ASN A 427 15.67 6.89 -2.85
N ILE A 428 14.44 6.42 -2.60
CA ILE A 428 13.96 6.13 -1.23
C ILE A 428 14.94 5.24 -0.47
N GLU A 429 15.47 4.19 -1.12
CA GLU A 429 16.39 3.24 -0.48
C GLU A 429 17.71 3.91 -0.05
N ASP A 430 18.18 4.95 -0.74
CA ASP A 430 19.38 5.70 -0.36
C ASP A 430 19.19 6.49 0.96
N TYR A 431 17.93 6.74 1.32
CA TYR A 431 17.54 7.34 2.58
C TYR A 431 17.08 6.29 3.60
N THR A 432 17.29 5.00 3.35
CA THR A 432 17.03 3.96 4.36
C THR A 432 18.37 3.66 5.01
N LYS A 433 18.59 4.24 6.20
CA LYS A 433 19.83 4.07 6.96
C LYS A 433 19.68 2.96 7.99
#